data_AF-A0A843GAF5-F1
#
_entry.id   AF-A0A843GAF5-F1
#
_cell.length_a   1.000
_cell.length_b   1.000
_cell.length_c   1.000
_cell.angle_alpha   90.00
_cell.angle_beta   90.00
_cell.angle_gamma   90.00
#
_symmetry.space_group_name_H-M   'P 1'
#
loop_
_entity.id
_entity.type
_entity.pdbx_description
1 polymer ?
#
loop_
_entity_poly.entity_id
_entity_poly.type
_entity_poly.pdbx_seq_one_letter_code
_entity_poly.pdbx_strand_id
1 'polypeptide(L)'
;SLFSSGMAISIAGSSRPASGSEHLFSHALDRVAKKHALHGEQCGVGTIMMMHLHGGDWRSIQNILKTIGAPTTAAELGVDDDEIIEALTIAHTIRPERYTILGDNGLTRDAAIKLAKKTEVI
;
A
#
# COMPACT_ATOMS: atom_id res chain seq x y z
N SER A 1 -4.14 -17.07 -4.90
CA SER A 1 -3.55 -18.25 -4.23
C SER A 1 -2.48 -17.79 -3.26
N LEU A 2 -2.76 -17.79 -1.95
CA LEU A 2 -1.77 -17.57 -0.89
C LEU A 2 -0.67 -18.64 -0.89
N PHE A 3 -1.02 -19.85 -1.35
CA PHE A 3 -0.11 -20.99 -1.44
C PHE A 3 1.00 -20.78 -2.48
N SER A 4 0.66 -20.20 -3.64
CA SER A 4 1.64 -19.87 -4.69
C SER A 4 2.59 -18.75 -4.24
N SER A 5 2.06 -17.72 -3.56
CA SER A 5 2.88 -16.68 -2.94
C SER A 5 3.84 -17.25 -1.90
N GLY A 6 3.39 -18.20 -1.06
CA GLY A 6 4.23 -18.91 -0.11
C GLY A 6 5.35 -19.72 -0.79
N MET A 7 5.07 -20.42 -1.88
CA MET A 7 6.11 -21.12 -2.65
C MET A 7 7.10 -20.15 -3.31
N ALA A 8 6.61 -19.03 -3.87
CA ALA A 8 7.48 -18.01 -4.46
C ALA A 8 8.42 -17.38 -3.42
N ILE A 9 7.95 -17.13 -2.20
CA ILE A 9 8.77 -16.65 -1.08
C ILE A 9 9.84 -17.69 -0.70
N SER A 10 9.46 -18.96 -0.58
CA SER A 10 10.39 -20.06 -0.25
C SER A 10 11.45 -20.27 -1.33
N ILE A 11 11.09 -20.14 -2.61
CA ILE A 11 12.02 -20.25 -3.74
C ILE A 11 12.96 -19.04 -3.80
N ALA A 12 12.46 -17.83 -3.56
CA ALA A 12 13.26 -16.61 -3.60
C ALA A 12 14.12 -16.38 -2.34
N GLY A 13 13.89 -17.14 -1.26
CA GLY A 13 14.57 -16.94 0.03
C GLY A 13 14.29 -15.58 0.67
N SER A 14 13.27 -14.86 0.21
CA SER A 14 12.92 -13.50 0.62
C SER A 14 11.46 -13.23 0.33
N SER A 15 10.80 -12.39 1.13
CA SER A 15 9.41 -11.98 0.84
C SER A 15 9.29 -11.03 -0.36
N ARG A 16 10.40 -10.60 -0.98
CA ARG A 16 10.43 -9.66 -2.12
C ARG A 16 9.44 -9.97 -3.26
N PRO A 17 9.18 -11.23 -3.67
CA PRO A 17 8.22 -11.53 -4.73
C PRO A 17 6.76 -11.24 -4.36
N ALA A 18 6.46 -11.09 -3.07
CA ALA A 18 5.11 -10.98 -2.55
C ALA A 18 4.91 -9.74 -1.65
N SER A 19 5.95 -8.94 -1.43
CA SER A 19 5.96 -7.84 -0.46
C SER A 19 6.89 -6.72 -0.91
N GLY A 20 6.30 -5.66 -1.44
CA GLY A 20 6.95 -4.43 -1.89
C GLY A 20 6.50 -3.21 -1.07
N SER A 21 6.36 -2.07 -1.74
CA SER A 21 5.97 -0.79 -1.12
C SER A 21 4.54 -0.78 -0.58
N GLU A 22 3.64 -1.59 -1.12
CA GLU A 22 2.26 -1.76 -0.64
C GLU A 22 2.21 -2.36 0.77
N HIS A 23 3.10 -3.32 1.06
CA HIS A 23 3.23 -3.88 2.41
C HIS A 23 3.92 -2.92 3.37
N LEU A 24 4.90 -2.14 2.89
CA LEU A 24 5.50 -1.09 3.72
C LEU A 24 4.47 -0.02 4.09
N PHE A 25 3.60 0.35 3.17
CA PHE A 25 2.46 1.22 3.45
C PHE A 25 1.51 0.60 4.49
N SER A 26 1.10 -0.66 4.33
CA SER A 26 0.24 -1.34 5.32
C SER A 26 0.88 -1.34 6.71
N HIS A 27 2.16 -1.69 6.82
CA HIS A 27 2.86 -1.64 8.11
C HIS A 27 3.04 -0.24 8.68
N ALA A 28 3.15 0.78 7.84
CA ALA A 28 3.16 2.17 8.29
C ALA A 28 1.78 2.58 8.82
N LEU A 29 0.71 2.19 8.12
CA LEU A 29 -0.66 2.42 8.53
C LEU A 29 -0.96 1.75 9.87
N ASP A 30 -0.49 0.52 10.10
CA ASP A 30 -0.60 -0.17 11.39
C ASP A 30 0.06 0.60 12.54
N ARG A 31 1.05 1.46 12.28
CA ARG A 31 1.72 2.26 13.32
C ARG A 31 0.99 3.57 13.64
N VAL A 32 0.28 4.16 12.67
CA VAL A 32 -0.29 5.51 12.81
C VAL A 32 -1.80 5.49 12.97
N ALA A 33 -2.49 4.45 12.46
CA ALA A 33 -3.93 4.37 12.50
C ALA A 33 -4.45 4.11 13.92
N LYS A 34 -5.48 4.87 14.32
CA LYS A 34 -6.20 4.67 15.60
C LYS A 34 -6.96 3.34 15.62
N LYS A 35 -7.42 2.88 14.45
CA LYS A 35 -8.15 1.63 14.26
C LYS A 35 -7.54 0.83 13.12
N HIS A 36 -7.17 -0.41 13.41
CA HIS A 36 -6.54 -1.29 12.45
C HIS A 36 -7.58 -1.94 11.52
N ALA A 37 -7.46 -1.67 10.22
CA ALA A 37 -8.12 -2.44 9.16
C ALA A 37 -7.44 -3.80 8.94
N LEU A 38 -8.06 -4.71 8.18
CA LEU A 38 -7.43 -6.00 7.92
C LEU A 38 -6.19 -5.81 7.02
N HIS A 39 -5.11 -6.53 7.32
CA HIS A 39 -3.84 -6.40 6.60
C HIS A 39 -4.00 -6.54 5.07
N GLY A 40 -4.79 -7.50 4.59
CA GLY A 40 -5.03 -7.68 3.15
C GLY A 40 -5.75 -6.51 2.49
N GLU A 41 -6.66 -5.85 3.22
CA GLU A 41 -7.39 -4.66 2.76
C GLU A 41 -6.45 -3.46 2.65
N GLN A 42 -5.63 -3.25 3.69
CA GLN A 42 -4.61 -2.19 3.68
C GLN A 42 -3.60 -2.39 2.53
N CYS A 43 -3.13 -3.63 2.33
CA CYS A 43 -2.25 -3.97 1.20
C CYS A 43 -2.94 -3.74 -0.15
N GLY A 44 -4.25 -4.00 -0.28
CA GLY A 44 -5.03 -3.72 -1.48
C GLY A 44 -5.06 -2.22 -1.82
N VAL A 45 -5.40 -1.38 -0.84
CA VAL A 45 -5.38 0.08 -0.99
C VAL A 45 -3.97 0.61 -1.26
N GLY A 46 -2.97 0.09 -0.55
CA GLY A 46 -1.56 0.37 -0.83
C GLY A 46 -1.18 0.02 -2.27
N THR A 47 -1.65 -1.11 -2.79
CA THR A 47 -1.33 -1.58 -4.15
C THR A 47 -1.87 -0.62 -5.21
N ILE A 48 -3.06 -0.06 -5.02
CA ILE A 48 -3.62 0.98 -5.91
C ILE A 48 -2.65 2.15 -6.02
N MET A 49 -2.20 2.70 -4.89
CA MET A 49 -1.31 3.86 -4.86
C MET A 49 0.07 3.55 -5.43
N MET A 50 0.65 2.41 -5.05
CA MET A 50 1.99 2.03 -5.53
C MET A 50 1.99 1.71 -7.02
N MET A 51 0.91 1.12 -7.56
CA MET A 51 0.78 0.88 -8.99
C MET A 51 0.77 2.19 -9.79
N HIS A 52 0.14 3.25 -9.26
CA HIS A 52 0.19 4.58 -9.88
C HIS A 52 1.62 5.13 -9.94
N LEU A 53 2.39 5.01 -8.86
CA LEU A 53 3.80 5.46 -8.84
C LEU A 53 4.68 4.67 -9.81
N HIS A 54 4.38 3.40 -10.02
CA HIS A 54 5.02 2.58 -11.04
C HIS A 54 4.58 2.91 -12.48
N GLY A 55 3.61 3.83 -12.67
CA GLY A 55 3.08 4.21 -13.98
C GLY A 55 2.15 3.17 -14.61
N GLY A 56 1.66 2.21 -13.82
CA GLY A 56 0.79 1.12 -14.29
C GLY A 56 -0.71 1.41 -14.14
N ASP A 57 -1.53 0.43 -14.53
CA ASP A 57 -2.98 0.52 -14.50
C ASP A 57 -3.55 0.23 -13.09
N TRP A 58 -3.49 1.24 -12.23
CA TRP A 58 -4.06 1.19 -10.89
C TRP A 58 -5.60 1.09 -10.90
N ARG A 59 -6.28 1.54 -11.97
CA ARG A 59 -7.74 1.47 -12.08
C ARG A 59 -8.22 0.04 -12.26
N SER A 60 -7.50 -0.77 -13.01
CA SER A 60 -7.80 -2.21 -13.11
C SER A 60 -7.78 -2.88 -11.72
N ILE A 61 -6.79 -2.56 -10.89
CA ILE A 61 -6.69 -3.08 -9.51
C ILE A 61 -7.86 -2.57 -8.66
N GLN A 62 -8.14 -1.28 -8.69
CA GLN A 62 -9.25 -0.67 -7.96
C GLN A 62 -10.59 -1.33 -8.34
N ASN A 63 -10.84 -1.56 -9.64
CA ASN A 63 -12.05 -2.20 -10.14
C ASN A 63 -12.19 -3.65 -9.68
N ILE A 64 -11.09 -4.41 -9.67
CA ILE A 64 -11.09 -5.79 -9.17
C ILE A 64 -11.44 -5.81 -7.68
N LEU A 65 -10.82 -4.94 -6.87
CA LEU A 65 -11.11 -4.83 -5.43
C LEU A 65 -12.58 -4.48 -5.18
N LYS A 66 -13.12 -3.48 -5.88
CA LYS A 66 -14.55 -3.14 -5.83
C LYS A 66 -15.46 -4.32 -6.21
N THR A 67 -15.08 -5.10 -7.23
CA THR A 67 -15.86 -6.25 -7.71
C THR A 67 -15.97 -7.35 -6.66
N ILE A 68 -14.93 -7.56 -5.85
CA ILE A 68 -14.92 -8.56 -4.78
C ILE A 68 -15.42 -8.01 -3.43
N GLY A 69 -15.85 -6.75 -3.38
CA GLY A 69 -16.32 -6.08 -2.17
C GLY A 69 -15.21 -5.70 -1.18
N ALA A 70 -13.95 -5.62 -1.64
CA ALA A 70 -12.84 -5.15 -0.82
C ALA A 70 -12.77 -3.61 -0.83
N PRO A 71 -12.30 -2.98 0.26
CA PRO A 71 -12.18 -1.54 0.35
C PRO A 71 -11.14 -0.99 -0.63
N THR A 72 -11.42 0.21 -1.14
CA THR A 72 -10.57 0.96 -2.07
C THR A 72 -10.27 2.38 -1.62
N THR A 73 -10.92 2.85 -0.57
CA THR A 73 -10.78 4.20 0.00
C THR A 73 -10.41 4.16 1.48
N ALA A 74 -9.91 5.27 2.00
CA ALA A 74 -9.63 5.45 3.44
C ALA A 74 -10.89 5.24 4.29
N ALA A 75 -12.01 5.83 3.86
CA ALA A 75 -13.29 5.71 4.53
C ALA A 75 -13.79 4.26 4.59
N GLU A 76 -13.64 3.48 3.51
CA GLU A 76 -14.01 2.06 3.50
C GLU A 76 -13.09 1.20 4.37
N LEU A 77 -11.80 1.58 4.50
CA LEU A 77 -10.89 0.98 5.49
C LEU A 77 -11.24 1.36 6.93
N GLY A 78 -12.01 2.42 7.14
CA GLY A 78 -12.33 2.95 8.46
C GLY A 78 -11.16 3.70 9.11
N VAL A 79 -10.32 4.34 8.29
CA VAL A 79 -9.19 5.19 8.72
C VAL A 79 -9.37 6.61 8.18
N ASP A 80 -8.75 7.59 8.83
CA ASP A 80 -8.81 8.99 8.44
C ASP A 80 -7.86 9.26 7.25
N ASP A 81 -8.20 10.22 6.38
CA ASP A 81 -7.34 10.61 5.24
C ASP A 81 -5.92 10.99 5.67
N ASP A 82 -5.80 11.71 6.80
CA ASP A 82 -4.50 12.11 7.34
C ASP A 82 -3.64 10.90 7.76
N GLU A 83 -4.26 9.79 8.20
CA GLU A 83 -3.55 8.54 8.55
C GLU A 83 -2.99 7.88 7.29
N ILE A 84 -3.72 7.92 6.15
CA ILE A 84 -3.20 7.48 4.84
C ILE A 84 -1.99 8.32 4.43
N ILE A 85 -2.11 9.64 4.54
CA ILE A 85 -1.05 10.57 4.16
C ILE A 85 0.19 10.36 5.04
N GLU A 86 0.02 10.25 6.34
CA GLU A 86 1.13 10.00 7.27
C GLU A 86 1.81 8.67 6.96
N ALA A 87 1.02 7.58 6.81
CA ALA A 87 1.54 6.26 6.46
C ALA A 87 2.38 6.29 5.17
N LEU A 88 1.91 6.98 4.12
CA LEU A 88 2.66 7.14 2.86
C LEU A 88 4.01 7.85 3.06
N THR A 89 4.06 8.88 3.92
CA THR A 89 5.31 9.64 4.15
C THR A 89 6.36 8.81 4.90
N ILE A 90 5.95 7.93 5.80
CA ILE A 90 6.88 7.14 6.63
C ILE A 90 7.11 5.71 6.10
N ALA A 91 6.35 5.24 5.11
CA ALA A 91 6.42 3.86 4.61
C ALA A 91 7.84 3.40 4.22
N HIS A 92 8.63 4.27 3.61
CA HIS A 92 10.02 3.98 3.23
C HIS A 92 10.93 3.66 4.43
N THR A 93 10.60 4.16 5.63
CA THR A 93 11.38 3.95 6.86
C THR A 93 11.08 2.62 7.56
N ILE A 94 10.05 1.89 7.13
CA ILE A 94 9.63 0.64 7.79
C ILE A 94 10.68 -0.47 7.60
N ARG A 95 11.33 -0.52 6.44
CA ARG A 95 12.42 -1.45 6.10
C ARG A 95 13.46 -0.73 5.22
N PRO A 96 14.33 0.11 5.80
CA PRO A 96 15.25 0.96 5.04
C PRO A 96 16.23 0.16 4.18
N GLU A 97 16.49 -1.11 4.50
CA GLU A 97 17.32 -2.02 3.70
C GLU A 97 16.63 -2.55 2.43
N ARG A 98 15.32 -2.31 2.28
CA ARG A 98 14.51 -2.73 1.12
C ARG A 98 14.18 -1.54 0.23
N TYR A 99 14.93 -1.41 -0.86
CA TYR A 99 14.60 -0.46 -1.92
C TYR A 99 13.25 -0.78 -2.58
N THR A 100 12.41 0.25 -2.76
CA THR A 100 11.09 0.19 -3.41
C THR A 100 10.88 1.43 -4.28
N ILE A 101 9.70 1.59 -4.91
CA ILE A 101 9.35 2.80 -5.68
C ILE A 101 9.34 4.08 -4.84
N LEU A 102 9.26 3.97 -3.51
CA LEU A 102 9.31 5.10 -2.60
C LEU A 102 10.73 5.66 -2.40
N GLY A 103 11.76 4.92 -2.85
CA GLY A 103 13.17 5.29 -2.70
C GLY A 103 13.60 5.49 -1.25
N ASP A 104 14.77 6.10 -1.06
CA ASP A 104 15.38 6.29 0.27
C ASP A 104 14.85 7.54 1.01
N ASN A 105 14.29 8.50 0.27
CA ASN A 105 13.78 9.76 0.82
C ASN A 105 12.26 9.75 1.05
N GLY A 106 11.56 8.70 0.59
CA GLY A 106 10.11 8.60 0.68
C GLY A 106 9.36 9.65 -0.12
N LEU A 107 8.08 9.82 0.24
CA LEU A 107 7.21 10.84 -0.32
C LEU A 107 7.14 12.05 0.61
N THR A 108 7.19 13.25 0.04
CA THR A 108 6.79 14.46 0.77
C THR A 108 5.28 14.41 1.06
N ARG A 109 4.82 15.14 2.08
CA ARG A 109 3.38 15.21 2.41
C ARG A 109 2.55 15.66 1.20
N ASP A 110 3.03 16.66 0.45
CA ASP A 110 2.35 17.15 -0.76
C ASP A 110 2.27 16.08 -1.85
N ALA A 111 3.34 15.30 -2.04
CA ALA A 111 3.34 14.20 -2.99
C ALA A 111 2.38 13.09 -2.57
N ALA A 112 2.34 12.75 -1.27
CA ALA A 112 1.40 11.79 -0.70
C ALA A 112 -0.06 12.23 -0.89
N ILE A 113 -0.37 13.51 -0.63
CA ILE A 113 -1.72 14.08 -0.84
C ILE A 113 -2.11 14.00 -2.31
N LYS A 114 -1.21 14.41 -3.22
CA LYS A 114 -1.46 14.34 -4.66
C LYS A 114 -1.69 12.90 -5.12
N LEU A 115 -0.88 11.96 -4.63
CA LEU A 115 -1.01 10.54 -4.93
C LEU A 115 -2.37 10.00 -4.48
N ALA A 116 -2.70 10.13 -3.20
CA ALA A 116 -3.92 9.57 -2.62
C ALA A 116 -5.19 10.12 -3.31
N LYS A 117 -5.23 11.42 -3.61
CA LYS A 117 -6.31 12.05 -4.38
C LYS A 117 -6.35 11.57 -5.83
N LYS A 118 -5.18 11.47 -6.48
CA LYS A 118 -5.10 11.05 -7.90
C LYS A 118 -5.61 9.62 -8.10
N THR A 119 -5.42 8.77 -7.09
CA THR A 119 -5.87 7.39 -7.08
C THR A 119 -7.22 7.17 -6.39
N GLU A 120 -7.92 8.25 -6.04
CA GLU A 120 -9.25 8.21 -5.43
C GLU A 120 -9.31 7.40 -4.12
N VAL A 121 -8.19 7.33 -3.38
CA VAL A 121 -8.13 6.68 -2.07
C VAL A 121 -8.67 7.63 -0.99
N ILE A 122 -8.46 8.92 -1.18
CA ILE A 122 -9.03 10.04 -0.40
C ILE A 122 -9.69 11.04 -1.36
#